data_AF-A0A960EQ11-F1
#
_entry.id   AF-A0A960EQ11-F1
#
_cell.length_a   1.000
_cell.length_b   1.000
_cell.length_c   1.000
_cell.angle_alpha   90.00
_cell.angle_beta   90.00
_cell.angle_gamma   90.00
#
_symmetry.space_group_name_H-M   'P 1'
#
loop_
_entity.id
_entity.type
_entity.pdbx_description
1 polymer ?
#
loop_
_entity_poly.entity_id
_entity_poly.type
_entity_poly.pdbx_seq_one_letter_code
_entity_poly.pdbx_strand_id
1 'polypeptide(L)' 'MVPMVIEQTNRGERSFDLYSRLLKEHIIFLGTPIDDTIANLVCAQLLHLE' A
#
# COMPACT_ATOMS: atom_id res chain seq x y z
N MET A 1 -2.72 4.59 -14.04
CA MET A 1 -1.27 4.75 -13.77
C MET A 1 -1.13 5.11 -12.31
N VAL A 2 -0.47 4.28 -11.51
CA VAL A 2 -0.27 4.54 -10.08
C VAL A 2 1.08 5.23 -9.92
N PRO A 3 1.17 6.34 -9.16
CA PRO A 3 2.44 7.04 -8.94
C PRO A 3 3.45 6.13 -8.21
N MET A 4 4.67 6.08 -8.72
CA MET A 4 5.78 5.33 -8.15
C MET A 4 6.66 6.28 -7.33
N VAL A 5 7.01 5.88 -6.11
CA VAL A 5 7.92 6.63 -5.23
C VAL A 5 9.27 5.93 -5.23
N ILE A 6 10.34 6.68 -5.49
CA ILE A 6 11.72 6.18 -5.47
C ILE A 6 12.33 6.54 -4.13
N GLU A 7 12.70 5.55 -3.33
CA GLU A 7 13.38 5.76 -2.04
C GLU A 7 14.88 5.42 -2.20
N GLN A 8 15.75 6.41 -1.98
CA GLN A 8 17.19 6.20 -1.99
C GLN A 8 17.64 5.68 -0.62
N THR A 9 18.13 4.44 -0.58
CA THR A 9 18.79 3.88 0.60
C THR A 9 20.30 3.83 0.38
N ASN A 10 21.11 3.83 1.46
CA ASN A 10 22.58 3.74 1.39
C ASN A 10 23.12 2.48 0.66
N ARG A 11 22.26 1.54 0.25
CA ARG A 11 22.60 0.32 -0.50
C ARG A 11 21.97 0.25 -1.90
N GLY A 12 21.27 1.30 -2.36
CA GLY A 12 20.68 1.39 -3.70
C GLY A 12 19.30 2.04 -3.75
N GLU A 13 18.77 2.23 -4.96
CA GLU A 13 17.40 2.74 -5.22
C GLU A 13 16.39 1.59 -5.11
N ARG A 14 15.41 1.72 -4.22
CA ARG A 14 14.23 0.84 -4.20
C ARG A 14 13.02 1.66 -4.64
N SER A 15 12.46 1.29 -5.79
CA SER A 15 11.17 1.81 -6.22
C SER A 15 10.06 1.05 -5.49
N PHE A 16 9.15 1.81 -4.88
CA PHE A 16 7.92 1.28 -4.33
C PHE A 16 6.74 1.99 -5.00
N ASP A 17 5.64 1.26 -5.17
CA ASP A 17 4.36 1.91 -5.41
C ASP A 17 4.02 2.77 -4.17
N LEU A 18 3.49 3.98 -4.39
CA LEU A 18 3.01 4.88 -3.34
C LEU A 18 2.12 4.14 -2.32
N TYR A 19 1.22 3.26 -2.77
CA TYR A 19 0.36 2.50 -1.86
C TYR A 19 1.13 1.54 -0.96
N SER A 20 2.16 0.89 -1.50
CA SER A 20 3.01 -0.03 -0.73
C SER A 20 3.84 0.71 0.32
N ARG A 21 4.25 1.95 0.02
CA ARG A 21 4.94 2.80 1.01
C ARG A 21 4.01 3.20 2.15
N LEU A 22 2.79 3.61 1.84
CA LEU A 22 1.79 4.04 2.82
C LEU A 22 1.31 2.87 3.68
N LEU A 23 1.17 1.68 3.11
CA LEU A 23 0.82 0.48 3.87
C LEU A 23 1.89 0.13 4.93
N LYS A 24 3.19 0.33 4.64
CA LYS A 24 4.26 0.18 5.64
C LYS A 24 4.17 1.18 6.80
N GLU A 25 3.52 2.32 6.59
CA GLU A 25 3.26 3.32 7.63
C GLU A 25 1.89 3.10 8.28
N HIS A 26 1.30 1.91 8.10
CA HIS A 26 -0.03 1.51 8.58
C HIS A 26 -1.18 2.36 8.03
N ILE A 27 -1.07 2.84 6.78
CA ILE A 27 -2.10 3.63 6.10
C ILE A 27 -2.73 2.82 4.96
N ILE A 28 -4.04 2.56 5.06
CA ILE A 28 -4.84 1.88 4.04
C ILE A 28 -5.70 2.92 3.28
N PHE A 29 -5.69 2.86 1.95
CA PHE A 29 -6.49 3.73 1.09
C PHE A 29 -7.75 3.02 0.58
N LEU A 30 -8.89 3.70 0.72
CA LEU A 30 -10.17 3.24 0.19
C LEU A 30 -10.72 4.31 -0.76
N GLY A 31 -10.38 4.17 -2.05
CA GLY A 31 -10.71 5.15 -3.10
C GLY A 31 -11.79 4.67 -4.09
N THR A 32 -12.28 3.44 -3.92
CA THR A 32 -13.30 2.82 -4.78
C THR A 32 -14.53 2.46 -3.96
N PRO A 33 -15.71 2.30 -4.59
CA PRO A 33 -16.87 1.74 -3.91
C PRO A 33 -16.53 0.41 -3.24
N ILE A 34 -17.14 0.17 -2.08
CA ILE A 34 -16.93 -1.07 -1.32
C ILE A 34 -17.81 -2.15 -1.94
N ASP A 35 -17.17 -3.17 -2.48
CA ASP A 35 -17.77 -4.45 -2.82
C ASP A 35 -17.10 -5.57 -2.02
N ASP A 36 -17.55 -6.81 -2.23
CA ASP A 36 -17.02 -7.98 -1.52
C ASP A 36 -15.51 -8.18 -1.78
N THR A 37 -15.01 -7.78 -2.94
CA THR A 37 -13.59 -7.92 -3.29
C THR A 37 -12.75 -6.91 -2.52
N ILE A 38 -13.17 -5.64 -2.51
CA ILE A 38 -12.51 -4.56 -1.78
C ILE A 38 -12.56 -4.82 -0.27
N ALA A 39 -13.69 -5.29 0.25
CA ALA A 39 -13.83 -5.63 1.66
C ALA A 39 -12.83 -6.71 2.09
N ASN A 40 -12.68 -7.79 1.31
CA ASN A 40 -11.71 -8.84 1.58
C ASN A 40 -10.26 -8.34 1.53
N LEU A 41 -9.93 -7.46 0.57
CA LEU A 41 -8.60 -6.87 0.46
C LEU A 41 -8.26 -5.98 1.67
N VAL A 42 -9.20 -5.15 2.12
CA VAL A 42 -9.00 -4.30 3.30
C VAL A 42 -8.83 -5.16 4.56
N CYS A 43 -9.63 -6.21 4.74
CA CYS A 43 -9.45 -7.15 5.85
C CYS A 43 -8.07 -7.81 5.83
N ALA A 44 -7.61 -8.27 4.66
CA ALA A 44 -6.28 -8.86 4.53
C ALA A 44 -5.15 -7.85 4.85
N GLN A 45 -5.31 -6.60 4.44
CA GLN A 45 -4.37 -5.52 4.78
C GLN A 45 -4.36 -5.23 6.28
N LEU A 46 -5.52 -5.20 6.95
CA LEU A 46 -5.58 -5.01 8.40
C LEU A 46 -4.88 -6.14 9.17
N LEU A 47 -5.13 -7.41 8.80
CA LEU A 47 -4.46 -8.57 9.39
C LEU A 47 -2.95 -8.58 9.14
N HIS A 48 -2.49 -8.03 8.02
CA HIS A 48 -1.07 -7.92 7.70
C HIS A 48 -0.34 -6.87 8.56
N LEU A 49 -1.07 -5.90 9.10
CA LEU A 49 -0.54 -4.79 9.90
C LEU A 49 -0.53 -5.08 11.41
N GLU A 50 -1.07 -6.22 11.85
CA GLU A 50 -0.87 -6.77 13.21
C GLU A 50 0.54 -7.33 13.39
#